data_AF-A0AAW9DN61-F1
#
_entry.id   AF-A0AAW9DN61-F1
#
_cell.length_a   1.000
_cell.length_b   1.000
_cell.length_c   1.000
_cell.angle_alpha   90.00
_cell.angle_beta   90.00
_cell.angle_gamma   90.00
#
_symmetry.space_group_name_H-M   'P 1'
#
loop_
_entity.id
_entity.type
_entity.pdbx_description
1 polymer ?
#
loop_
_entity_poly.entity_id
_entity_poly.type
_entity_poly.pdbx_seq_one_letter_code
_entity_poly.pdbx_strand_id
1 'polypeptide(L)' 'MTRKMTDAQLEYERKRAAKANKSLDQWLKDKAKAELKAAPPKPDIVKKPGLLKRLIERGNQPIAPKK' A
#
# COMPACT_ATOMS: atom_id res chain seq x y z
N MET A 1 -19.98 -10.28 -6.06
CA MET A 1 -19.98 -10.12 -7.53
C MET A 1 -18.74 -10.80 -8.10
N THR A 2 -18.83 -12.08 -8.45
CA THR A 2 -17.75 -12.82 -9.12
C THR A 2 -17.60 -12.31 -10.54
N ARG A 3 -16.66 -11.38 -10.76
CA ARG A 3 -16.36 -10.84 -12.09
C ARG A 3 -15.79 -11.98 -12.94
N LYS A 4 -16.55 -12.43 -13.94
CA LYS A 4 -16.07 -13.45 -14.90
C LYS A 4 -14.82 -12.89 -15.60
N MET A 5 -13.71 -13.61 -15.52
CA MET A 5 -12.48 -13.26 -16.24
C MET A 5 -12.64 -13.54 -17.72
N THR A 6 -12.02 -12.71 -18.56
CA THR A 6 -11.95 -12.94 -20.01
C THR A 6 -10.96 -14.06 -20.32
N ASP A 7 -11.07 -14.67 -21.50
CA ASP A 7 -10.17 -15.77 -21.91
C ASP A 7 -8.69 -15.35 -21.92
N ALA A 8 -8.42 -14.10 -22.33
CA ALA A 8 -7.07 -13.53 -22.30
C ALA A 8 -6.51 -13.43 -20.86
N GLN A 9 -7.36 -13.12 -19.88
CA GLN A 9 -6.97 -13.08 -18.47
C GLN A 9 -6.70 -14.47 -17.92
N LEU A 10 -7.53 -15.47 -18.27
CA LEU A 10 -7.33 -16.86 -17.85
C LEU A 10 -6.01 -17.43 -18.37
N GLU A 11 -5.66 -17.18 -19.63
CA GLU A 11 -4.38 -17.60 -20.21
C GLU A 11 -3.17 -16.94 -19.51
N TYR A 12 -3.28 -15.66 -19.18
CA TYR A 12 -2.25 -14.97 -18.42
C TYR A 12 -2.02 -15.60 -17.03
N GLU A 13 -3.12 -15.87 -16.31
CA GLU A 13 -3.06 -16.50 -14.99
C GLU A 13 -2.60 -17.96 -15.07
N ARG A 14 -2.92 -18.71 -16.15
CA ARG A 14 -2.41 -20.07 -16.39
C ARG A 14 -0.88 -20.09 -16.52
N LYS A 15 -0.30 -19.16 -17.29
CA LYS A 15 1.16 -19.04 -17.43
C LYS A 15 1.85 -18.78 -16.09
N ARG A 16 1.20 -17.98 -15.23
CA ARG A 16 1.70 -17.67 -13.88
C ARG A 16 1.55 -18.86 -12.93
N ALA A 17 0.43 -19.56 -12.98
CA ALA A 17 0.20 -20.79 -12.22
C ALA A 17 1.25 -21.86 -12.59
N ALA A 18 1.53 -22.04 -13.89
CA ALA A 18 2.57 -22.93 -14.37
C ALA A 18 3.96 -22.55 -13.85
N LYS A 19 4.33 -21.25 -13.87
CA LYS A 19 5.58 -20.77 -13.28
C LYS A 19 5.69 -21.08 -11.79
N ALA A 20 4.57 -21.07 -11.08
CA ALA A 20 4.50 -21.41 -9.66
C ALA A 20 4.34 -22.91 -9.38
N ASN A 21 4.36 -23.77 -10.42
CA ASN A 21 4.06 -25.21 -10.35
C ASN A 21 2.71 -25.50 -9.64
N LYS A 22 1.70 -24.68 -9.88
CA LYS A 22 0.35 -24.79 -9.30
C LYS A 22 -0.70 -24.95 -10.38
N SER A 23 -1.84 -25.55 -10.02
CA SER A 23 -3.03 -25.52 -10.87
C SER A 23 -3.64 -24.11 -10.88
N LEU A 24 -4.37 -23.78 -11.95
CA LEU A 24 -5.01 -22.46 -12.10
C LEU A 24 -5.96 -22.15 -10.93
N ASP A 25 -6.75 -23.14 -10.52
CA ASP A 25 -7.70 -22.99 -9.40
C ASP A 25 -6.98 -22.69 -8.07
N GLN A 26 -5.91 -23.44 -7.76
CA GLN A 26 -5.11 -23.21 -6.56
C GLN A 26 -4.43 -21.83 -6.59
N TRP A 27 -3.94 -21.43 -7.76
CA TRP A 27 -3.33 -20.12 -7.96
C TRP A 27 -4.33 -18.96 -7.73
N LEU A 28 -5.55 -19.08 -8.25
CA LEU A 28 -6.59 -18.08 -8.04
C LEU A 28 -7.04 -17.99 -6.57
N LYS A 29 -7.16 -19.13 -5.89
CA LYS A 29 -7.45 -19.19 -4.45
C LYS A 29 -6.37 -18.53 -3.61
N ASP A 30 -5.11 -18.79 -3.92
CA ASP A 30 -3.98 -18.17 -3.23
C ASP A 30 -3.94 -16.66 -3.46
N LYS A 31 -4.24 -16.19 -4.69
CA LYS A 31 -4.32 -14.75 -4.99
C LYS A 31 -5.44 -14.09 -4.20
N ALA A 32 -6.65 -14.67 -4.18
CA ALA A 32 -7.76 -14.13 -3.40
C ALA A 32 -7.43 -14.05 -1.90
N LYS A 33 -6.74 -15.08 -1.37
CA LYS A 33 -6.26 -15.09 0.03
C LYS A 33 -5.17 -14.04 0.28
N ALA A 34 -4.32 -13.77 -0.70
CA ALA A 34 -3.32 -12.72 -0.63
C ALA A 34 -3.94 -11.32 -0.69
N GLU A 35 -4.93 -11.08 -1.54
CA GLU A 35 -5.66 -9.79 -1.62
C GLU A 35 -6.38 -9.47 -0.31
N LEU A 36 -6.96 -10.48 0.36
CA LEU A 36 -7.57 -10.31 1.68
C LEU A 36 -6.56 -10.02 2.80
N LYS A 37 -5.30 -10.44 2.63
CA LYS A 37 -4.23 -10.23 3.62
C LYS A 37 -3.34 -9.02 3.29
N ALA A 38 -3.35 -8.55 2.06
CA ALA A 38 -2.52 -7.45 1.57
C ALA A 38 -3.24 -6.10 1.69
N ALA A 39 -3.89 -5.83 2.83
CA ALA A 39 -4.00 -4.46 3.28
C ALA A 39 -2.59 -4.08 3.79
N PRO A 40 -1.77 -3.33 3.03
CA PRO A 40 -0.48 -2.90 3.56
C PRO A 40 -0.74 -2.08 4.82
N PRO A 41 0.03 -2.28 5.91
CA PRO A 41 0.01 -1.30 6.99
C PRO A 41 0.34 0.06 6.37
N LYS A 42 -0.57 1.03 6.54
CA LYS A 42 -0.32 2.39 6.06
C LYS A 42 1.01 2.83 6.67
N PRO A 43 1.98 3.30 5.88
CA PRO A 43 3.19 3.86 6.47
C PRO A 43 2.76 4.97 7.43
N ASP A 44 3.33 4.98 8.63
CA ASP A 44 3.13 6.09 9.57
C ASP A 44 3.72 7.35 8.92
N ILE A 45 2.84 8.11 8.26
CA ILE A 45 3.21 9.39 7.68
C ILE A 45 3.42 10.34 8.86
N VAL A 46 4.67 10.43 9.32
CA VAL A 46 5.10 11.46 10.26
C VAL A 46 4.96 12.80 9.55
N LYS A 47 3.81 13.46 9.74
CA LYS A 47 3.50 14.74 9.12
C LYS A 47 4.45 15.79 9.69
N LYS A 48 5.28 16.38 8.83
CA LYS A 48 6.13 17.51 9.21
C LYS A 48 5.24 18.66 9.73
N PRO A 49 5.68 19.41 10.75
CA PRO A 49 4.94 20.54 11.26
C PRO A 49 4.72 21.57 10.13
N GLY A 50 3.45 21.93 9.91
CA GLY A 50 3.05 22.90 8.90
C GLY A 50 3.49 24.33 9.24
N LEU A 51 3.31 25.25 8.28
CA LEU A 51 3.76 26.64 8.39
C LEU A 51 3.26 27.35 9.66
N LEU A 52 1.97 27.22 9.97
CA LEU A 52 1.35 27.83 11.16
C LEU A 52 1.95 27.29 12.46
N LYS A 53 2.17 25.96 12.54
CA LYS A 53 2.77 25.32 13.71
C LYS A 53 4.20 25.82 13.93
N ARG A 54 4.98 25.93 12.86
CA ARG A 54 6.35 26.46 12.91
C ARG A 54 6.39 27.93 13.36
N LEU A 55 5.39 28.72 12.99
CA LEU A 55 5.31 30.14 13.34
C LEU A 55 4.94 30.34 14.81
N ILE A 56 4.02 29.51 15.33
CA ILE A 56 3.69 29.45 16.75
C ILE A 56 4.91 29.00 17.57
N GLU A 57 5.60 27.95 17.14
CA GLU A 57 6.85 27.49 17.79
C GLU A 57 7.88 28.61 17.85
N ARG A 58 8.08 29.34 16.76
CA ARG A 58 8.98 30.50 16.69
C ARG A 58 8.55 31.63 17.63
N GLY A 59 7.25 31.89 17.77
CA GLY A 59 6.70 32.91 18.66
C GLY A 59 6.80 32.55 20.14
N ASN A 60 6.77 31.25 20.46
CA ASN A 60 6.95 30.74 21.82
C ASN A 60 8.42 30.60 22.23
N GLN A 61 9.38 30.79 21.31
CA GLN A 61 10.79 30.77 21.67
C GLN A 61 11.18 32.07 22.39
N PRO A 62 11.90 32.00 23.53
CA PRO A 62 12.40 33.18 24.19
C PRO A 62 13.33 33.94 23.25
N ILE A 63 13.20 35.26 23.22
CA ILE A 63 14.05 36.14 22.42
C ILE A 63 15.46 36.06 23.02
N ALA A 64 16.30 35.17 22.50
CA ALA A 64 17.71 35.15 22.87
C ALA A 64 18.33 36.48 22.38
N PRO A 65 19.07 37.20 23.24
CA PRO A 65 19.77 38.41 22.81
C PRO A 65 20.76 38.02 21.71
N LYS A 66 20.63 38.63 20.53
CA LYS A 66 21.65 38.51 19.49
C LYS A 66 22.95 39.11 20.03
N LYS A 67 24.01 38.29 20.07
CA LYS A 67 25.40 38.76 20.22
C LYS A 67 25.81 39.59 19.02
#